data_AF-A0A2K3UWC7-F1
#
_entry.id   AF-A0A2K3UWC7-F1
#
_cell.length_a   1.000
_cell.length_b   1.000
_cell.length_c   1.000
_cell.angle_alpha   90.00
_cell.angle_beta   90.00
_cell.angle_gamma   90.00
#
_symmetry.space_group_name_H-M   'P 1'
#
loop_
_entity.id
_entity.type
_entity.pdbx_description
1 polymer ?
#
loop_
_entity_poly.entity_id
_entity_poly.type
_entity_poly.pdbx_seq_one_letter_code
_entity_poly.pdbx_strand_id
1 'polypeptide(L)'
;MLSQDERRRIEAEELAAVQARQAEEQLAQQRLAAHAYRQEVRAALRPRPFWWPVRWALPFVPVAALAVVLAGRAAPPPAALDDATGGITSAELVSRCREAVSAALPWPEADLSFPTLREAAGGISANADGKRWDAQVGRPDGTQTDFTCTFTAADGSAHVDILEAP
;
A
#
# COMPACT_ATOMS: atom_id res chain seq x y z
N MET A 1 97.58 19.58 -17.28
CA MET A 1 96.59 20.02 -16.28
C MET A 1 95.57 20.88 -17.00
N LEU A 2 94.27 20.59 -16.88
CA LEU A 2 93.22 21.38 -17.51
C LEU A 2 93.24 22.82 -16.96
N SER A 3 93.05 23.80 -17.84
CA SER A 3 92.89 25.21 -17.47
C SER A 3 91.57 25.41 -16.69
N GLN A 4 91.48 26.46 -15.87
CA GLN A 4 90.26 26.71 -15.08
C GLN A 4 89.03 26.94 -15.97
N ASP A 5 89.20 27.52 -17.16
CA ASP A 5 88.09 27.77 -18.09
C ASP A 5 87.60 26.48 -18.77
N GLU A 6 88.51 25.55 -19.10
CA GLU A 6 88.12 24.22 -19.60
C GLU A 6 87.34 23.43 -18.54
N ARG A 7 87.71 23.52 -17.26
CA ARG A 7 86.96 22.88 -16.17
C ARG A 7 85.54 23.41 -16.04
N ARG A 8 85.36 24.74 -16.03
CA ARG A 8 84.04 25.36 -15.94
C ARG A 8 83.15 24.99 -17.14
N ARG A 9 83.75 24.88 -18.32
CA ARG A 9 83.02 24.46 -19.52
C ARG A 9 82.54 23.01 -19.42
N ILE A 10 83.40 22.10 -18.96
CA ILE A 10 83.03 20.68 -18.76
C ILE A 10 81.94 20.58 -17.70
N GLU A 11 82.06 21.27 -16.57
CA GLU A 11 81.04 21.30 -15.51
C GLU A 11 79.70 21.82 -16.03
N ALA A 12 79.69 22.85 -16.87
CA ALA A 12 78.47 23.38 -17.48
C ALA A 12 77.83 22.40 -18.48
N GLU A 13 78.64 21.71 -19.29
CA GLU A 13 78.17 20.70 -20.24
C GLU A 13 77.60 19.47 -19.51
N GLU A 14 78.21 19.03 -18.40
CA GLU A 14 77.71 17.95 -17.55
C GLU A 14 76.40 18.32 -16.85
N LEU A 15 76.29 19.54 -16.31
CA LEU A 15 75.07 20.03 -15.69
C LEU A 15 73.93 20.13 -16.72
N ALA A 16 74.20 20.63 -17.93
CA ALA A 16 73.21 20.69 -18.99
C ALA A 16 72.73 19.29 -19.41
N ALA A 17 73.64 18.31 -19.49
CA ALA A 17 73.30 16.93 -19.81
C ALA A 17 72.43 16.27 -18.72
N VAL A 18 72.72 16.52 -17.43
CA VAL A 18 71.90 16.03 -16.31
C VAL A 18 70.52 16.68 -16.32
N GLN A 19 70.43 17.98 -16.55
CA GLN A 19 69.14 18.69 -16.62
C GLN A 19 68.28 18.20 -17.79
N ALA A 20 68.89 17.94 -18.96
CA ALA A 20 68.18 17.39 -20.11
C ALA A 20 67.55 16.02 -19.79
N ARG A 21 68.31 15.13 -19.13
CA ARG A 21 67.79 13.81 -18.70
C ARG A 21 66.65 13.94 -17.70
N GLN A 22 66.77 14.82 -16.72
CA GLN A 22 65.71 15.06 -15.74
C GLN A 22 64.43 15.61 -16.40
N ALA A 23 64.57 16.51 -17.38
CA ALA A 23 63.42 17.03 -18.12
C ALA A 23 62.73 15.94 -18.94
N GLU A 24 63.48 15.05 -19.59
CA GLU A 24 62.94 13.90 -20.31
C GLU A 24 62.19 12.93 -19.39
N GLU A 25 62.76 12.61 -18.22
CA GLU A 25 62.11 11.76 -17.22
C GLU A 25 60.83 12.38 -16.68
N GLN A 26 60.83 13.68 -16.38
CA GLN A 26 59.64 14.40 -15.93
C GLN A 26 58.53 14.39 -17.00
N LEU A 27 58.88 14.60 -18.27
CA LEU A 27 57.92 14.52 -19.37
C LEU A 27 57.36 13.12 -19.55
N ALA A 28 58.20 12.08 -19.40
CA ALA A 28 57.75 10.69 -19.45
C ALA A 28 56.76 10.38 -18.30
N GLN A 29 57.07 10.80 -17.08
CA GLN A 29 56.18 10.65 -15.92
C GLN A 29 54.85 11.38 -16.12
N GLN A 30 54.88 12.62 -16.61
CA GLN A 30 53.68 13.40 -16.89
C GLN A 30 52.80 12.70 -17.95
N ARG A 31 53.40 12.13 -19.00
CA ARG A 31 52.66 11.36 -20.01
C ARG A 31 51.99 10.14 -19.39
N LEU A 32 52.69 9.37 -18.55
CA LEU A 32 52.13 8.21 -17.86
C LEU A 32 50.96 8.60 -16.95
N ALA A 33 51.12 9.67 -16.16
CA ALA A 33 50.07 10.19 -15.30
C ALA A 33 48.82 10.64 -16.11
N ALA A 34 49.03 11.33 -17.22
CA ALA A 34 47.93 11.75 -18.11
C ALA A 34 47.20 10.54 -18.74
N HIS A 35 47.93 9.48 -19.11
CA HIS A 35 47.32 8.25 -19.61
C HIS A 35 46.51 7.53 -18.53
N ALA A 36 47.04 7.41 -17.31
CA ALA A 36 46.32 6.82 -16.19
C ALA A 36 45.02 7.58 -15.89
N TYR A 37 45.09 8.91 -15.78
CA TYR A 37 43.92 9.76 -15.56
C TYR A 37 42.83 9.58 -16.63
N ARG A 38 43.22 9.51 -17.92
CA ARG A 38 42.27 9.27 -19.01
C ARG A 38 41.60 7.90 -18.91
N GLN A 39 42.29 6.88 -18.42
CA GLN A 39 41.72 5.54 -18.24
C GLN A 39 40.68 5.53 -17.11
N GLU A 40 40.97 6.19 -15.99
CA GLU A 40 40.04 6.33 -14.87
C GLU A 40 38.76 7.07 -15.28
N VAL A 41 38.90 8.20 -15.99
CA VAL A 41 37.75 8.97 -16.49
C VAL A 41 36.89 8.13 -17.44
N ARG A 42 37.52 7.38 -18.37
CA ARG A 42 36.77 6.49 -19.28
C ARG A 42 36.09 5.34 -18.53
N ALA A 43 36.71 4.79 -17.49
CA ALA A 43 36.11 3.75 -16.67
C ALA A 43 34.90 4.28 -15.88
N ALA A 44 34.98 5.50 -15.36
CA ALA A 44 33.89 6.16 -14.65
C ALA A 44 32.71 6.52 -15.57
N LEU A 45 33.01 6.93 -16.81
CA LEU A 45 32.00 7.28 -17.82
C LEU A 45 31.45 6.07 -18.58
N ARG A 46 31.91 4.85 -18.31
CA ARG A 46 31.32 3.67 -18.96
C ARG A 46 29.84 3.56 -18.58
N PRO A 47 28.94 3.45 -19.56
CA PRO A 47 27.52 3.29 -19.28
C PRO A 47 27.35 2.03 -18.43
N ARG A 48 26.74 2.20 -17.26
CA ARG A 48 26.38 1.06 -16.43
C ARG A 48 25.40 0.19 -17.21
N PRO A 49 25.50 -1.15 -17.08
CA PRO A 49 24.56 -2.01 -17.77
C PRO A 49 23.14 -1.76 -17.26
N PHE A 50 22.15 -1.85 -18.15
CA PHE A 50 20.75 -1.51 -17.86
C PHE A 50 20.14 -2.32 -16.70
N TRP A 51 20.72 -3.48 -16.37
CA TRP A 51 20.28 -4.35 -15.27
C TRP A 51 20.85 -3.95 -13.90
N TRP A 52 21.78 -3.00 -13.84
CA TRP A 52 22.36 -2.49 -12.59
C TRP A 52 21.35 -1.89 -11.59
N PRO A 53 20.31 -1.14 -12.01
CA PRO A 53 19.24 -0.74 -11.11
C PRO A 53 18.31 -1.91 -10.73
N VAL A 54 18.06 -2.84 -11.65
CA VAL A 54 17.13 -3.96 -11.43
C VAL A 54 17.59 -4.87 -10.29
N ARG A 55 18.89 -5.08 -10.12
CA ARG A 55 19.44 -5.88 -9.01
C ARG A 55 19.09 -5.34 -7.63
N TRP A 56 18.86 -4.03 -7.50
CA TRP A 56 18.46 -3.41 -6.24
C TRP A 56 16.95 -3.48 -5.99
N ALA A 57 16.16 -3.70 -7.04
CA ALA A 57 14.70 -3.88 -6.94
C ALA A 57 14.31 -5.32 -6.54
N LEU A 58 15.16 -6.29 -6.87
CA LEU A 58 14.93 -7.72 -6.61
C LEU A 58 14.56 -8.08 -5.14
N PRO A 59 15.22 -7.52 -4.09
CA PRO A 59 14.83 -7.79 -2.70
C PRO A 59 13.46 -7.20 -2.29
N PHE A 60 12.92 -6.24 -3.04
CA PHE A 60 11.63 -5.61 -2.73
C PHE A 60 10.43 -6.30 -3.42
N VAL A 61 10.69 -7.17 -4.39
CA VAL A 61 9.66 -7.99 -5.07
C VAL A 61 8.77 -8.76 -4.09
N PRO A 62 9.28 -9.48 -3.07
CA PRO A 62 8.41 -10.20 -2.13
C PRO A 62 7.54 -9.27 -1.28
N VAL A 63 8.05 -8.09 -0.93
CA VAL A 63 7.29 -7.09 -0.15
C VAL A 63 6.17 -6.48 -1.00
N ALA A 64 6.46 -6.14 -2.25
CA ALA A 64 5.46 -5.64 -3.19
C ALA A 64 4.38 -6.70 -3.47
N ALA A 65 4.79 -7.96 -3.68
CA ALA A 65 3.84 -9.07 -3.87
C ALA A 65 2.94 -9.29 -2.64
N LEU A 66 3.52 -9.23 -1.43
CA LEU A 66 2.75 -9.32 -0.19
C LEU A 66 1.75 -8.16 -0.05
N ALA A 67 2.18 -6.93 -0.34
CA ALA A 67 1.30 -5.76 -0.31
C ALA A 67 0.13 -5.89 -1.30
N VAL A 68 0.37 -6.40 -2.51
CA VAL A 68 -0.68 -6.67 -3.51
C VAL A 68 -1.65 -7.75 -3.03
N VAL A 69 -1.15 -8.83 -2.42
CA VAL A 69 -2.00 -9.90 -1.86
C VAL A 69 -2.83 -9.39 -0.68
N LEU A 70 -2.26 -8.54 0.17
CA LEU A 70 -2.97 -7.93 1.29
C LEU A 70 -4.01 -6.90 0.81
N ALA A 71 -3.68 -6.08 -0.18
CA ALA A 71 -4.63 -5.14 -0.79
C ALA A 71 -5.79 -5.86 -1.49
N GLY A 72 -5.54 -6.99 -2.13
CA GLY A 72 -6.58 -7.85 -2.72
C GLY A 72 -7.44 -8.58 -1.68
N ARG A 73 -7.03 -8.62 -0.41
CA ARG A 73 -7.78 -9.21 0.72
C ARG A 73 -8.67 -8.21 1.46
N ALA A 74 -8.88 -7.00 0.94
CA ALA A 74 -9.74 -5.98 1.53
C ALA A 74 -11.26 -6.31 1.45
N ALA A 75 -11.66 -7.56 1.63
CA ALA A 75 -12.99 -7.87 2.12
C ALA A 75 -12.89 -7.83 3.66
N PRO A 76 -13.52 -6.87 4.35
CA PRO A 76 -13.64 -6.97 5.80
C PRO A 76 -14.24 -8.35 6.12
N PRO A 77 -13.73 -9.05 7.17
CA PRO A 77 -14.38 -10.28 7.60
C PRO A 77 -15.87 -9.97 7.79
N PRO A 78 -16.79 -10.85 7.36
CA PRO A 78 -18.21 -10.63 7.62
C PRO A 78 -18.33 -10.38 9.12
N ALA A 79 -18.89 -9.23 9.50
CA ALA A 79 -19.24 -8.95 10.90
C ALA A 79 -19.91 -10.22 11.41
N ALA A 80 -19.40 -10.79 12.51
CA ALA A 80 -19.88 -12.07 13.02
C ALA A 80 -21.40 -12.02 13.13
N LEU A 81 -22.09 -12.66 12.18
CA LEU A 81 -23.54 -12.61 12.02
C LEU A 81 -24.28 -13.32 13.17
N ASP A 82 -23.51 -13.98 14.04
CA ASP A 82 -23.96 -14.73 15.21
C ASP A 82 -23.39 -14.16 16.51
N ASP A 83 -23.36 -12.83 16.65
CA ASP A 83 -23.14 -12.21 17.95
C ASP A 83 -24.45 -12.19 18.75
N ALA A 84 -24.45 -12.77 19.94
CA ALA A 84 -25.60 -12.75 20.86
C ALA A 84 -25.65 -11.47 21.72
N THR A 85 -24.89 -10.44 21.34
CA THR A 85 -24.85 -9.14 22.01
C THR A 85 -26.25 -8.54 22.08
N GLY A 86 -26.74 -8.11 23.24
CA GLY A 86 -28.14 -7.63 23.34
C GLY A 86 -29.18 -8.76 23.36
N GLY A 87 -28.79 -10.01 23.68
CA GLY A 87 -29.71 -11.09 24.05
C GLY A 87 -30.33 -11.88 22.90
N ILE A 88 -29.96 -11.59 21.65
CA ILE A 88 -30.48 -12.24 20.44
C ILE A 88 -29.39 -12.30 19.36
N THR A 89 -29.38 -13.34 18.51
CA THR A 89 -28.46 -13.37 17.35
C THR A 89 -28.96 -12.41 16.26
N SER A 90 -28.08 -11.96 15.38
CA SER A 90 -28.50 -11.08 14.27
C SER A 90 -29.43 -11.80 13.29
N ALA A 91 -29.26 -13.12 13.11
CA ALA A 91 -30.18 -13.94 12.32
C ALA A 91 -31.59 -13.99 12.93
N GLU A 92 -31.69 -14.21 14.25
CA GLU A 92 -32.96 -14.27 14.96
C GLU A 92 -33.64 -12.89 14.99
N LEU A 93 -32.86 -11.81 15.18
CA LEU A 93 -33.36 -10.43 15.07
C LEU A 93 -34.00 -10.18 13.71
N VAL A 94 -33.30 -10.48 12.62
CA VAL A 94 -33.80 -10.29 11.26
C VAL A 94 -35.08 -11.10 11.02
N SER A 95 -35.16 -12.33 11.53
CA SER A 95 -36.38 -13.15 11.41
C SER A 95 -37.58 -12.50 12.09
N ARG A 96 -37.45 -12.10 13.37
CA ARG A 96 -38.54 -11.47 14.13
C ARG A 96 -38.95 -10.12 13.55
N CYS A 97 -37.97 -9.34 13.10
CA CYS A 97 -38.22 -8.05 12.49
C CYS A 97 -38.92 -8.20 11.13
N ARG A 98 -38.59 -9.22 10.33
CA ARG A 98 -39.31 -9.50 9.08
C ARG A 98 -40.78 -9.81 9.33
N GLU A 99 -41.07 -10.67 10.31
CA GLU A 99 -42.43 -10.98 10.72
C GLU A 99 -43.18 -9.74 11.24
N ALA A 100 -42.51 -8.91 12.05
CA ALA A 100 -43.12 -7.70 12.59
C ALA A 100 -43.37 -6.64 11.50
N VAL A 101 -42.45 -6.48 10.54
CA VAL A 101 -42.62 -5.56 9.40
C VAL A 101 -43.71 -6.06 8.45
N SER A 102 -43.74 -7.36 8.13
CA SER A 102 -44.78 -7.93 7.26
C SER A 102 -46.17 -7.86 7.91
N ALA A 103 -46.25 -7.91 9.24
CA ALA A 103 -47.49 -7.70 9.98
C ALA A 103 -47.92 -6.22 10.06
N ALA A 104 -46.96 -5.28 10.06
CA ALA A 104 -47.23 -3.84 10.13
C ALA A 104 -47.64 -3.24 8.78
N LEU A 105 -47.16 -3.80 7.67
CA LEU A 105 -47.44 -3.33 6.32
C LEU A 105 -48.72 -3.96 5.76
N PRO A 106 -49.48 -3.24 4.92
CA PRO A 106 -50.72 -3.75 4.31
C PRO A 106 -50.46 -4.72 3.13
N TRP A 107 -49.20 -5.02 2.83
CA TRP A 107 -48.79 -5.80 1.66
C TRP A 107 -48.46 -7.25 2.06
N PRO A 108 -48.73 -8.23 1.18
CA PRO A 108 -48.36 -9.61 1.45
C PRO A 108 -46.82 -9.74 1.49
N GLU A 109 -46.32 -10.60 2.38
CA GLU A 109 -44.88 -10.82 2.55
C GLU A 109 -44.17 -11.24 1.25
N ALA A 110 -44.87 -11.96 0.37
CA ALA A 110 -44.36 -12.37 -0.95
C ALA A 110 -44.03 -11.18 -1.88
N ASP A 111 -44.65 -10.02 -1.63
CA ASP A 111 -44.40 -8.77 -2.38
C ASP A 111 -43.38 -7.87 -1.67
N LEU A 112 -42.75 -8.34 -0.58
CA LEU A 112 -41.72 -7.63 0.16
C LEU A 112 -40.34 -8.23 -0.10
N SER A 113 -39.40 -7.38 -0.47
CA SER A 113 -37.99 -7.72 -0.63
C SER A 113 -37.20 -7.18 0.55
N PHE A 114 -36.84 -8.08 1.47
CA PHE A 114 -36.00 -7.74 2.62
C PHE A 114 -34.51 -7.87 2.29
N PRO A 115 -33.64 -7.05 2.90
CA PRO A 115 -32.20 -7.20 2.78
C PRO A 115 -31.76 -8.60 3.20
N THR A 116 -30.76 -9.15 2.52
CA THR A 116 -30.09 -10.38 2.94
C THR A 116 -29.45 -10.20 4.32
N LEU A 117 -29.19 -11.29 5.05
CA LEU A 117 -28.57 -11.20 6.37
C LEU A 117 -27.21 -10.45 6.35
N ARG A 118 -26.47 -10.56 5.24
CA ARG A 118 -25.21 -9.84 5.03
C ARG A 118 -25.41 -8.33 4.88
N GLU A 119 -26.45 -7.92 4.15
CA GLU A 119 -26.79 -6.51 3.96
C GLU A 119 -27.37 -5.92 5.25
N ALA A 120 -28.20 -6.70 5.95
CA ALA A 120 -28.81 -6.32 7.23
C ALA A 120 -27.76 -6.00 8.29
N ALA A 121 -26.64 -6.73 8.32
CA ALA A 121 -25.56 -6.51 9.29
C ALA A 121 -25.02 -5.07 9.34
N GLY A 122 -25.07 -4.34 8.21
CA GLY A 122 -24.64 -2.94 8.16
C GLY A 122 -25.56 -1.97 8.91
N GLY A 123 -26.82 -2.35 9.14
CA GLY A 123 -27.83 -1.55 9.83
C GLY A 123 -28.17 -2.05 11.23
N ILE A 124 -27.47 -3.06 11.74
CA ILE A 124 -27.71 -3.62 13.08
C ILE A 124 -26.79 -2.95 14.10
N SER A 125 -27.39 -2.46 15.18
CA SER A 125 -26.70 -1.97 16.37
C SER A 125 -27.18 -2.74 17.61
N ALA A 126 -26.29 -2.92 18.59
CA ALA A 126 -26.57 -3.66 19.81
C ALA A 126 -26.14 -2.85 21.04
N ASN A 127 -26.94 -2.92 22.10
CA ASN A 127 -26.63 -2.33 23.40
C ASN A 127 -26.99 -3.32 24.54
N ALA A 128 -26.93 -2.86 25.79
CA ALA A 128 -27.26 -3.71 26.94
C ALA A 128 -28.76 -4.07 27.01
N ASP A 129 -29.61 -3.22 26.45
CA ASP A 129 -31.07 -3.35 26.52
C ASP A 129 -31.64 -4.21 25.37
N GLY A 130 -30.88 -4.37 24.29
CA GLY A 130 -31.28 -5.21 23.16
C GLY A 130 -30.53 -4.91 21.86
N LYS A 131 -31.22 -5.13 20.73
CA LYS A 131 -30.70 -4.85 19.38
C LYS A 131 -31.66 -3.98 18.59
N ARG A 132 -31.13 -3.18 17.70
CA ARG A 132 -31.88 -2.37 16.75
C ARG A 132 -31.39 -2.65 15.34
N TRP A 133 -32.32 -2.77 14.40
CA TRP A 133 -32.06 -2.94 12.99
C TRP A 133 -32.76 -1.83 12.21
N ASP A 134 -31.97 -0.98 11.57
CA ASP A 134 -32.43 0.04 10.64
C ASP A 134 -32.20 -0.44 9.20
N ALA A 135 -33.27 -0.52 8.41
CA ALA A 135 -33.20 -1.03 7.04
C ALA A 135 -34.36 -0.52 6.17
N GLN A 136 -34.27 -0.85 4.89
CA GLN A 136 -35.30 -0.56 3.90
C GLN A 136 -35.90 -1.88 3.42
N VAL A 137 -37.22 -1.92 3.24
CA VAL A 137 -37.92 -3.02 2.58
C VAL A 137 -38.36 -2.56 1.20
N GLY A 138 -38.07 -3.34 0.17
CA GLY A 138 -38.42 -3.04 -1.21
C GLY A 138 -39.69 -3.75 -1.67
N ARG A 139 -40.29 -3.28 -2.76
CA ARG A 139 -41.39 -3.95 -3.47
C ARG A 139 -41.04 -4.18 -4.94
N PRO A 140 -41.72 -5.12 -5.64
CA PRO A 140 -41.50 -5.38 -7.07
C PRO A 140 -41.70 -4.17 -7.99
N ASP A 141 -42.48 -3.17 -7.55
CA ASP A 141 -42.70 -1.91 -8.27
C ASP A 141 -41.54 -0.90 -8.13
N GLY A 142 -40.50 -1.25 -7.37
CA GLY A 142 -39.33 -0.41 -7.13
C GLY A 142 -39.49 0.56 -5.96
N THR A 143 -40.63 0.55 -5.26
CA THR A 143 -40.82 1.36 -4.05
C THR A 143 -40.00 0.78 -2.90
N GLN A 144 -39.47 1.68 -2.05
CA GLN A 144 -38.72 1.34 -0.86
C GLN A 144 -39.35 2.04 0.34
N THR A 145 -39.41 1.33 1.46
CA THR A 145 -39.95 1.84 2.72
C THR A 145 -38.91 1.63 3.81
N ASP A 146 -38.55 2.72 4.48
CA ASP A 146 -37.63 2.69 5.62
C ASP A 146 -38.36 2.19 6.85
N PHE A 147 -37.70 1.30 7.59
CA PHE A 147 -38.18 0.80 8.86
C PHE A 147 -37.05 0.71 9.88
N THR A 148 -37.46 0.83 11.13
CA THR A 148 -36.65 0.55 12.29
C THR A 148 -37.31 -0.59 13.03
N CYS A 149 -36.54 -1.62 13.38
CA CYS A 149 -36.98 -2.67 14.27
C CYS A 149 -36.11 -2.68 15.53
N THR A 150 -36.72 -2.64 16.71
CA THR A 150 -36.02 -2.72 18.00
C THR A 150 -36.46 -3.98 18.74
N PHE A 151 -35.50 -4.83 19.08
CA PHE A 151 -35.67 -5.96 19.98
C PHE A 151 -35.25 -5.57 21.39
N THR A 152 -36.09 -5.86 22.38
CA THR A 152 -35.82 -5.62 23.79
C THR A 152 -35.55 -6.95 24.49
N ALA A 153 -34.37 -7.10 25.10
CA ALA A 153 -33.97 -8.37 25.74
C ALA A 153 -34.75 -8.68 27.02
N ALA A 154 -35.25 -7.65 27.72
CA ALA A 154 -35.95 -7.80 28.99
C ALA A 154 -37.29 -8.53 28.87
N ASP A 155 -38.03 -8.30 27.78
CA ASP A 155 -39.34 -8.89 27.52
C ASP A 155 -39.39 -9.76 26.26
N GLY A 156 -38.30 -9.81 25.50
CA GLY A 156 -38.19 -10.60 24.27
C GLY A 156 -39.06 -10.08 23.13
N SER A 157 -39.55 -8.84 23.22
CA SER A 157 -40.43 -8.22 22.23
C SER A 157 -39.63 -7.59 21.09
N ALA A 158 -40.23 -7.58 19.90
CA ALA A 158 -39.75 -6.81 18.75
C ALA A 158 -40.79 -5.75 18.40
N HIS A 159 -40.36 -4.50 18.33
CA HIS A 159 -41.19 -3.36 17.92
C HIS A 159 -40.70 -2.82 16.59
N VAL A 160 -41.62 -2.46 15.71
CA VAL A 160 -41.31 -1.93 14.37
C VAL A 160 -41.95 -0.56 14.21
N ASP A 161 -41.12 0.40 13.79
CA ASP A 161 -41.50 1.73 13.37
C ASP A 161 -41.26 1.87 11.87
N ILE A 162 -42.32 2.14 11.10
CA ILE A 162 -42.22 2.45 9.66
C ILE A 162 -41.98 3.96 9.54
N LEU A 163 -40.82 4.36 9.01
CA LEU A 163 -40.41 5.77 8.96
C LEU A 163 -40.92 6.53 7.74
N GLU A 164 -41.37 5.82 6.70
CA GLU A 164 -41.98 6.44 5.53
C GLU A 164 -43.06 5.53 4.94
N ALA A 165 -44.32 5.79 5.35
CA ALA A 165 -45.48 5.24 4.68
C ALA A 165 -45.82 6.14 3.47
N PRO A 166 -46.13 5.59 2.28
CA PRO A 166 -46.61 6.37 1.14
C PRO A 166 -47.93 7.10 1.43
#